data_AF-A0A3D3UPG9-F1
#
_entry.id   AF-A0A3D3UPG9-F1
#
_cell.length_a   1.000
_cell.length_b   1.000
_cell.length_c   1.000
_cell.angle_alpha   90.00
_cell.angle_beta   90.00
_cell.angle_gamma   90.00
#
_symmetry.space_group_name_H-M   'P 1'
#
loop_
_entity.id
_entity.type
_entity.pdbx_description
1 polymer ?
#
loop_
_entity_poly.entity_id
_entity_poly.type
_entity_poly.pdbx_seq_one_letter_code
_entity_poly.pdbx_strand_id
1 'polypeptide(L)'
;MEKEDSNQVEIKGPDIAADDVKFMRSVVEKMSRQVKPDIHIMIVCGLTCMIIYAVLYFLKTHQLDKWIWPIGLSLTTVLFIYGFISLIRIAKDEKKTGFISHLKRQVTWAWIFIMLHGLAWTVSPILSNNFCGGDPAFLWAMLFSIGLVVLGIFHSKEWLYGGIGIFAVMALTYFLGNIGYLILGLAIGPGLIIPAIIVQRNYNKQEQGNEQS
;
A
#
# COMPACT_ATOMS: atom_id res chain seq x y z
N MET A 1 -56.31 17.59 -38.55
CA MET A 1 -55.39 18.49 -37.83
C MET A 1 -55.08 17.81 -36.51
N GLU A 2 -54.24 16.77 -36.57
CA GLU A 2 -53.78 16.04 -35.40
C GLU A 2 -52.62 16.81 -34.78
N LYS A 3 -52.73 17.12 -33.48
CA LYS A 3 -51.64 17.67 -32.70
C LYS A 3 -50.75 16.50 -32.28
N GLU A 4 -49.50 16.51 -32.75
CA GLU A 4 -48.42 15.69 -32.21
C GLU A 4 -48.22 16.04 -30.74
N ASP A 5 -48.51 15.08 -29.87
CA ASP A 5 -48.21 15.17 -28.44
C ASP A 5 -46.72 14.84 -28.25
N SER A 6 -45.94 15.91 -28.17
CA SER A 6 -44.52 15.89 -27.81
C SER A 6 -44.37 15.41 -26.36
N ASN A 7 -44.30 14.10 -26.16
CA ASN A 7 -43.75 13.52 -24.94
C ASN A 7 -42.23 13.68 -24.97
N GLN A 8 -41.77 14.87 -24.59
CA GLN A 8 -40.42 15.05 -24.09
C GLN A 8 -40.28 14.12 -22.87
N VAL A 9 -39.53 13.03 -23.05
CA VAL A 9 -39.01 12.23 -21.94
C VAL A 9 -38.03 13.15 -21.22
N GLU A 10 -38.56 13.87 -20.25
CA GLU A 10 -37.81 14.64 -19.27
C GLU A 10 -36.96 13.62 -18.51
N ILE A 11 -35.70 13.46 -18.92
CA ILE A 11 -34.70 12.65 -18.22
C ILE A 11 -34.40 13.37 -16.89
N LYS A 12 -35.28 13.17 -15.91
CA LYS A 12 -34.99 13.37 -14.48
C LYS A 12 -33.81 12.46 -14.19
N GLY A 13 -32.63 12.95 -13.86
CA GLY A 13 -32.35 13.78 -12.70
C GLY A 13 -31.32 13.02 -11.84
N PRO A 14 -30.64 13.69 -10.90
CA PRO A 14 -29.44 13.25 -10.18
C PRO A 14 -29.51 11.93 -9.38
N ASP A 15 -30.66 11.26 -9.34
CA ASP A 15 -30.90 10.01 -8.61
C ASP A 15 -30.22 8.79 -9.24
N ILE A 16 -30.07 8.72 -10.57
CA ILE A 16 -29.41 7.57 -11.22
C ILE A 16 -27.94 7.47 -10.77
N ALA A 17 -27.26 8.63 -10.67
CA ALA A 17 -25.89 8.68 -10.18
C ALA A 17 -25.79 8.33 -8.68
N ALA A 18 -26.77 8.74 -7.87
CA ALA A 18 -26.79 8.42 -6.44
C ALA A 18 -27.06 6.92 -6.18
N ASP A 19 -27.97 6.31 -6.94
CA ASP A 19 -28.29 4.89 -6.87
C ASP A 19 -27.15 4.02 -7.41
N ASP A 20 -26.49 4.43 -8.50
CA ASP A 20 -25.28 3.77 -9.01
C ASP A 20 -24.14 3.85 -7.99
N VAL A 21 -23.93 4.99 -7.34
CA VAL A 21 -22.94 5.14 -6.26
C VAL A 21 -23.28 4.24 -5.06
N LYS A 22 -24.57 4.12 -4.70
CA LYS A 22 -25.03 3.27 -3.59
C LYS A 22 -24.88 1.78 -3.93
N PHE A 23 -25.18 1.40 -5.16
CA PHE A 23 -24.96 0.05 -5.68
C PHE A 23 -23.47 -0.29 -5.70
N MET A 24 -22.64 0.57 -6.30
CA MET A 24 -21.17 0.41 -6.30
C MET A 24 -20.63 0.29 -4.88
N ARG A 25 -21.09 1.12 -3.94
CA ARG A 25 -20.69 1.04 -2.53
C ARG A 25 -21.07 -0.29 -1.90
N SER A 26 -22.28 -0.79 -2.16
CA SER A 26 -22.74 -2.09 -1.65
C SER A 26 -21.96 -3.27 -2.25
N VAL A 27 -21.58 -3.17 -3.52
CA VAL A 27 -20.76 -4.16 -4.21
C VAL A 27 -19.33 -4.14 -3.67
N VAL A 28 -18.73 -2.96 -3.50
CA VAL A 28 -17.42 -2.77 -2.86
C VAL A 28 -17.42 -3.30 -1.43
N GLU A 29 -18.46 -3.02 -0.65
CA GLU A 29 -18.57 -3.49 0.74
C GLU A 29 -18.71 -5.02 0.82
N LYS A 30 -19.52 -5.62 -0.07
CA LYS A 30 -19.62 -7.10 -0.18
C LYS A 30 -18.32 -7.73 -0.67
N MET A 31 -17.56 -7.07 -1.52
CA MET A 31 -16.26 -7.57 -2.00
C MET A 31 -15.15 -7.41 -0.97
N SER A 32 -15.16 -6.32 -0.21
CA SER A 32 -14.30 -6.10 0.96
C SER A 32 -14.44 -7.26 1.96
N ARG A 33 -15.67 -7.72 2.21
CA ARG A 33 -15.96 -8.86 3.11
C ARG A 33 -15.34 -10.20 2.69
N GLN A 34 -15.02 -10.39 1.41
CA GLN A 34 -14.53 -11.69 0.90
C GLN A 34 -13.02 -11.75 0.76
N VAL A 35 -12.30 -10.64 0.96
CA VAL A 35 -10.86 -10.62 0.86
C VAL A 35 -10.24 -10.73 2.24
N LYS A 36 -9.79 -11.93 2.58
CA LYS A 36 -8.86 -12.13 3.70
C LYS A 36 -7.62 -11.27 3.46
N PRO A 37 -7.33 -10.27 4.32
CA PRO A 37 -6.18 -9.41 4.14
C PRO A 37 -4.92 -10.13 4.64
N ASP A 38 -3.83 -10.13 3.88
CA ASP A 38 -2.57 -10.75 4.27
C ASP A 38 -1.77 -9.87 5.26
N ILE A 39 -2.33 -9.74 6.45
CA ILE A 39 -1.89 -8.80 7.50
C ILE A 39 -0.54 -9.15 8.10
N HIS A 40 -0.22 -10.45 8.18
CA HIS A 40 1.09 -10.89 8.65
C HIS A 40 2.22 -10.33 7.78
N ILE A 41 2.00 -10.16 6.47
CA ILE A 41 3.00 -9.58 5.58
C ILE A 41 3.24 -8.12 5.93
N MET A 42 2.16 -7.35 6.08
CA MET A 42 2.24 -5.91 6.34
C MET A 42 2.82 -5.61 7.72
N ILE A 43 2.53 -6.44 8.73
CA ILE A 43 3.13 -6.30 10.06
C ILE A 43 4.63 -6.59 10.02
N VAL A 44 5.03 -7.71 9.41
CA VAL A 44 6.46 -8.08 9.30
C VAL A 44 7.22 -7.03 8.47
N CYS A 45 6.61 -6.55 7.38
CA CYS A 45 7.17 -5.49 6.56
C CYS A 45 7.37 -4.20 7.38
N GLY A 46 6.35 -3.76 8.13
CA GLY A 46 6.44 -2.56 8.98
C GLY A 46 7.51 -2.66 10.06
N LEU A 47 7.62 -3.81 10.75
CA LEU A 47 8.68 -4.06 11.73
C LEU A 47 10.07 -4.03 11.09
N THR A 48 10.21 -4.68 9.93
CA THR A 48 11.48 -4.73 9.20
C THR A 48 11.90 -3.34 8.73
N CYS A 49 10.96 -2.53 8.22
CA CYS A 49 11.22 -1.13 7.87
C CYS A 49 11.69 -0.34 9.08
N MET A 50 11.06 -0.45 10.25
CA MET A 50 11.56 0.24 11.46
C MET A 50 13.01 -0.13 11.80
N ILE A 51 13.36 -1.41 11.72
CA ILE A 51 14.73 -1.88 11.96
C ILE A 51 15.69 -1.30 10.92
N ILE A 52 15.33 -1.34 9.64
CA ILE A 52 16.15 -0.80 8.53
C ILE A 52 16.45 0.68 8.77
N TYR A 53 15.42 1.48 9.03
CA TYR A 53 15.58 2.93 9.20
C TYR A 53 16.34 3.29 10.48
N ALA A 54 16.19 2.50 11.56
CA ALA A 54 17.01 2.66 12.76
C ALA A 54 18.49 2.35 12.49
N VAL A 55 18.78 1.30 11.72
CA VAL A 55 20.14 0.96 11.31
C VAL A 55 20.73 2.04 10.39
N LEU A 56 19.96 2.56 9.44
CA LEU A 56 20.38 3.66 8.57
C LEU A 56 20.69 4.93 9.38
N TYR A 57 19.82 5.28 10.34
CA TYR A 57 20.06 6.38 11.27
C TYR A 57 21.37 6.21 12.04
N PHE A 58 21.61 5.01 12.60
CA PHE A 58 22.84 4.70 13.33
C PHE A 58 24.09 4.86 12.45
N LEU A 59 24.05 4.28 11.24
CA LEU A 59 25.16 4.36 10.28
C LEU A 59 25.46 5.80 9.87
N LYS A 60 24.43 6.60 9.59
CA LYS A 60 24.58 8.02 9.24
C LYS A 60 25.07 8.87 10.41
N THR A 61 24.62 8.59 11.62
CA THR A 61 25.04 9.32 12.83
C THR A 61 26.52 9.06 13.15
N HIS A 62 26.99 7.84 12.93
CA HIS A 62 28.40 7.46 13.14
C HIS A 62 29.30 7.66 11.91
N GLN A 63 28.81 8.33 10.86
CA GLN A 63 29.57 8.59 9.61
C GLN A 63 30.11 7.31 8.95
N LEU A 64 29.40 6.19 9.11
CA LEU A 64 29.74 4.90 8.53
C LEU A 64 29.18 4.76 7.11
N ASP A 65 29.33 5.80 6.27
CA ASP A 65 28.68 5.90 4.96
C ASP A 65 29.01 4.73 4.02
N LYS A 66 30.23 4.20 4.13
CA LYS A 66 30.67 3.02 3.36
C LYS A 66 29.84 1.75 3.60
N TRP A 67 29.17 1.66 4.75
CA TRP A 67 28.38 0.50 5.15
C TRP A 67 26.89 0.64 4.84
N ILE A 68 26.42 1.85 4.49
CA ILE A 68 25.00 2.12 4.21
C ILE A 68 24.51 1.25 3.06
N TRP A 69 25.28 1.16 1.98
CA TRP A 69 24.93 0.37 0.81
C TRP A 69 24.87 -1.15 1.06
N PRO A 70 25.94 -1.80 1.56
CA PRO A 70 25.91 -3.25 1.77
C PRO A 70 24.85 -3.66 2.81
N ILE A 71 24.68 -2.86 3.88
CA ILE A 71 23.67 -3.14 4.91
C ILE A 71 22.26 -2.90 4.34
N GLY A 72 22.04 -1.79 3.64
CA GLY A 72 20.77 -1.47 2.99
C GLY A 72 20.34 -2.54 1.97
N LEU A 73 21.27 -3.00 1.13
CA LEU A 73 21.03 -4.08 0.16
C LEU A 73 20.71 -5.41 0.85
N SER A 74 21.46 -5.78 1.89
CA SER A 74 21.21 -7.03 2.62
C SER A 74 19.82 -7.07 3.26
N LEU A 75 19.40 -5.97 3.90
CA LEU A 75 18.11 -5.90 4.58
C LEU A 75 16.94 -5.78 3.59
N THR A 76 17.10 -5.05 2.49
CA THR A 76 16.09 -5.02 1.42
C THR A 76 15.95 -6.37 0.74
N THR A 77 17.03 -7.12 0.54
CA THR A 77 16.97 -8.49 -0.03
C THR A 77 16.10 -9.42 0.81
N VAL A 78 16.18 -9.33 2.14
CA VAL A 78 15.31 -10.11 3.05
C VAL A 78 13.83 -9.76 2.84
N LEU A 79 13.50 -8.46 2.73
CA LEU A 79 12.14 -8.01 2.41
C LEU A 79 11.66 -8.54 1.05
N PHE A 80 12.53 -8.54 0.04
CA PHE A 80 12.21 -9.07 -1.28
C PHE A 80 11.93 -10.57 -1.27
N ILE A 81 12.77 -11.36 -0.60
CA ILE A 81 12.57 -12.80 -0.47
C ILE A 81 11.24 -13.07 0.24
N TYR A 82 10.97 -12.37 1.34
CA TYR A 82 9.73 -12.53 2.08
C TYR A 82 8.49 -12.10 1.29
N GLY A 83 8.59 -10.99 0.55
CA GLY A 83 7.55 -10.53 -0.36
C GLY A 83 7.29 -11.53 -1.50
N PHE A 84 8.35 -12.11 -2.07
CA PHE A 84 8.24 -13.11 -3.13
C PHE A 84 7.60 -14.41 -2.66
N ILE A 85 7.98 -14.92 -1.48
CA ILE A 85 7.33 -16.09 -0.86
C ILE A 85 5.85 -15.82 -0.64
N SER A 86 5.52 -14.62 -0.18
CA SER A 86 4.14 -14.22 0.08
C SER A 86 3.30 -14.10 -1.20
N LEU A 87 3.88 -13.53 -2.25
CA LEU A 87 3.30 -13.48 -3.60
C LEU A 87 2.98 -14.87 -4.15
N ILE A 88 3.91 -15.83 -4.00
CA ILE A 88 3.68 -17.22 -4.41
C ILE A 88 2.53 -17.85 -3.61
N ARG A 89 2.44 -17.56 -2.31
CA ARG A 89 1.36 -18.07 -1.45
C ARG A 89 0.00 -17.54 -1.92
N ILE A 90 -0.09 -16.24 -2.19
CA ILE A 90 -1.31 -15.59 -2.70
C ILE A 90 -1.70 -16.21 -4.05
N ALA A 91 -0.75 -16.36 -4.97
CA ALA A 91 -1.00 -16.95 -6.28
C ALA A 91 -1.48 -18.42 -6.22
N LYS A 92 -1.01 -19.19 -5.23
CA LYS A 92 -1.46 -20.58 -5.01
C LYS A 92 -2.86 -20.69 -4.41
N ASP A 93 -3.26 -19.71 -3.60
CA ASP A 93 -4.59 -19.68 -2.95
C ASP A 93 -5.71 -19.18 -3.90
N GLU A 94 -5.38 -18.58 -5.05
CA GLU A 94 -6.33 -18.06 -6.06
C GLU A 94 -7.04 -19.12 -6.92
N LYS A 95 -7.33 -20.32 -6.41
CA LYS A 95 -8.12 -21.34 -7.13
C LYS A 95 -9.63 -21.03 -7.27
N LYS A 96 -10.11 -19.84 -6.88
CA LYS A 96 -11.54 -19.47 -6.95
C LYS A 96 -11.78 -18.41 -8.03
N THR A 97 -12.41 -18.81 -9.13
CA THR A 97 -12.84 -17.95 -10.23
C THR A 97 -13.89 -16.94 -9.76
N GLY A 98 -13.59 -15.64 -9.83
CA GLY A 98 -14.51 -14.54 -9.53
C GLY A 98 -13.84 -13.16 -9.64
N PHE A 99 -14.64 -12.09 -9.66
CA PHE A 99 -14.17 -10.69 -9.76
C PHE A 99 -13.17 -10.31 -8.65
N ILE A 100 -13.28 -10.93 -7.47
CA ILE A 100 -12.36 -10.73 -6.33
C ILE A 100 -10.93 -11.18 -6.65
N SER A 101 -10.75 -12.24 -7.43
CA SER A 101 -9.42 -12.65 -7.88
C SER A 101 -8.83 -11.63 -8.84
N HIS A 102 -9.65 -11.03 -9.72
CA HIS A 102 -9.16 -9.98 -10.62
C HIS A 102 -8.66 -8.75 -9.86
N LEU A 103 -9.37 -8.33 -8.81
CA LEU A 103 -9.01 -7.16 -8.00
C LEU A 103 -7.75 -7.43 -7.14
N LYS A 104 -7.65 -8.61 -6.52
CA LYS A 104 -6.43 -9.07 -5.83
C LYS A 104 -5.23 -9.10 -6.77
N ARG A 105 -5.42 -9.63 -7.98
CA ARG A 105 -4.39 -9.67 -9.01
C ARG A 105 -3.95 -8.26 -9.41
N GLN A 106 -4.86 -7.30 -9.62
CA GLN A 106 -4.49 -5.91 -9.93
C GLN A 106 -3.65 -5.25 -8.83
N VAL A 107 -4.07 -5.38 -7.57
CA VAL A 107 -3.32 -4.87 -6.41
C VAL A 107 -1.93 -5.52 -6.33
N THR A 108 -1.86 -6.83 -6.57
CA THR A 108 -0.60 -7.58 -6.59
C THR A 108 0.35 -7.09 -7.68
N TRP A 109 -0.15 -6.86 -8.90
CA TRP A 109 0.63 -6.29 -9.99
C TRP A 109 1.12 -4.87 -9.68
N ALA A 110 0.29 -4.04 -9.05
CA ALA A 110 0.71 -2.70 -8.60
C ALA A 110 1.88 -2.78 -7.62
N TRP A 111 1.82 -3.68 -6.63
CA TRP A 111 2.92 -3.90 -5.69
C TRP A 111 4.18 -4.43 -6.37
N ILE A 112 4.06 -5.39 -7.29
CA ILE A 112 5.22 -5.87 -8.07
C ILE A 112 5.87 -4.71 -8.83
N PHE A 113 5.07 -3.89 -9.50
CA PHE A 113 5.56 -2.75 -10.28
C PHE A 113 6.27 -1.72 -9.41
N ILE A 114 5.67 -1.35 -8.27
CA ILE A 114 6.25 -0.43 -7.27
C ILE A 114 7.59 -0.97 -6.75
N MET A 115 7.65 -2.25 -6.41
CA MET A 115 8.87 -2.88 -5.87
C MET A 115 9.99 -2.97 -6.92
N LEU A 116 9.65 -3.30 -8.17
CA LEU A 116 10.61 -3.30 -9.29
C LEU A 116 11.14 -1.89 -9.58
N HIS A 117 10.29 -0.88 -9.52
CA HIS A 117 10.72 0.51 -9.68
C HIS A 117 11.66 0.93 -8.55
N GLY A 118 11.31 0.62 -7.29
CA GLY A 118 12.19 0.89 -6.15
C GLY A 118 13.57 0.24 -6.29
N LEU A 119 13.62 -1.01 -6.79
CA LEU A 119 14.90 -1.67 -7.10
C LEU A 119 15.67 -0.97 -8.21
N ALA A 120 15.03 -0.68 -9.33
CA ALA A 120 15.68 -0.04 -10.46
C ALA A 120 16.32 1.30 -10.04
N TRP A 121 15.61 2.09 -9.25
CA TRP A 121 16.13 3.35 -8.71
C TRP A 121 17.18 3.18 -7.61
N THR A 122 17.15 2.09 -6.84
CA THR A 122 18.20 1.79 -5.84
C THR A 122 19.50 1.32 -6.51
N VAL A 123 19.41 0.56 -7.60
CA VAL A 123 20.56 -0.05 -8.29
C VAL A 123 21.14 0.87 -9.38
N SER A 124 20.33 1.71 -10.02
CA SER A 124 20.77 2.62 -11.10
C SER A 124 21.97 3.49 -10.71
N PRO A 125 22.05 4.10 -9.51
CA PRO A 125 23.21 4.90 -9.12
C PRO A 125 24.49 4.09 -8.92
N ILE A 126 24.37 2.81 -8.56
CA ILE A 126 25.50 1.88 -8.40
C ILE A 126 26.10 1.57 -9.78
N LEU A 127 25.25 1.36 -10.79
CA LEU A 127 25.68 1.00 -12.14
C LEU A 127 26.19 2.21 -12.95
N SER A 128 25.59 3.37 -12.76
CA SER A 128 25.92 4.58 -13.52
C SER A 128 27.00 5.44 -12.88
N ASN A 129 27.41 5.12 -11.64
CA ASN A 129 28.34 5.91 -10.83
C ASN A 129 27.96 7.40 -10.72
N ASN A 130 26.68 7.71 -10.97
CA ASN A 130 26.17 9.07 -11.06
C ASN A 130 24.84 9.15 -10.30
N PHE A 131 24.90 9.78 -9.13
CA PHE A 131 23.76 9.84 -8.21
C PHE A 131 22.86 11.03 -8.59
N CYS A 132 22.05 10.86 -9.64
CA CYS A 132 21.22 11.96 -10.16
C CYS A 132 19.87 12.14 -9.43
N GLY A 133 19.58 11.44 -8.33
CA GLY A 133 18.26 11.58 -7.72
C GLY A 133 18.10 10.93 -6.35
N GLY A 134 18.13 11.76 -5.31
CA GLY A 134 17.41 11.55 -4.04
C GLY A 134 17.88 10.40 -3.13
N ASP A 135 17.72 10.60 -1.83
CA ASP A 135 18.00 9.56 -0.84
C ASP A 135 17.11 8.32 -1.05
N PRO A 136 17.67 7.11 -1.26
CA PRO A 136 16.89 5.90 -1.51
C PRO A 136 15.86 5.63 -0.41
N ALA A 137 16.17 5.97 0.85
CA ALA A 137 15.24 5.79 1.96
C ALA A 137 13.98 6.66 1.81
N PHE A 138 14.10 7.87 1.28
CA PHE A 138 12.94 8.72 1.03
C PHE A 138 12.14 8.26 -0.20
N LEU A 139 12.82 7.74 -1.23
CA LEU A 139 12.15 7.11 -2.36
C LEU A 139 11.30 5.92 -1.92
N TRP A 140 11.85 5.03 -1.09
CA TRP A 140 11.13 3.89 -0.56
C TRP A 140 9.92 4.32 0.28
N ALA A 141 10.04 5.36 1.11
CA ALA A 141 8.92 5.93 1.85
C ALA A 141 7.79 6.40 0.93
N MET A 142 8.14 7.07 -0.18
CA MET A 142 7.18 7.51 -1.19
C MET A 142 6.49 6.32 -1.88
N LEU A 143 7.25 5.30 -2.26
CA LEU A 143 6.73 4.09 -2.89
C LEU A 143 5.78 3.32 -1.97
N PHE A 144 6.12 3.18 -0.68
CA PHE A 144 5.24 2.57 0.32
C PHE A 144 3.96 3.38 0.51
N SER A 145 4.05 4.71 0.54
CA SER A 145 2.87 5.58 0.60
C SER A 145 1.94 5.37 -0.60
N ILE A 146 2.47 5.39 -1.83
CA ILE A 146 1.70 5.14 -3.05
C ILE A 146 1.06 3.75 -3.01
N GLY A 147 1.83 2.72 -2.64
CA GLY A 147 1.34 1.35 -2.53
C GLY A 147 0.17 1.22 -1.54
N LEU A 148 0.25 1.91 -0.40
CA LEU A 148 -0.83 1.95 0.59
C LEU A 148 -2.04 2.76 0.14
N VAL A 149 -1.85 3.84 -0.61
CA VAL A 149 -2.97 4.59 -1.21
C VAL A 149 -3.72 3.72 -2.21
N VAL A 150 -2.99 3.01 -3.09
CA VAL A 150 -3.59 2.02 -4.01
C VAL A 150 -4.34 0.95 -3.22
N LEU A 151 -3.73 0.37 -2.20
CA LEU A 151 -4.38 -0.60 -1.33
C LEU A 151 -5.63 0.00 -0.65
N GLY A 152 -5.60 1.29 -0.32
CA GLY A 152 -6.72 1.97 0.30
C GLY A 152 -7.91 2.21 -0.61
N ILE A 153 -7.64 2.53 -1.88
CA ILE A 153 -8.68 2.67 -2.92
C ILE A 153 -9.38 1.32 -3.16
N PHE A 154 -8.62 0.22 -3.15
CA PHE A 154 -9.13 -1.10 -3.51
C PHE A 154 -9.66 -1.93 -2.33
N HIS A 155 -9.14 -1.74 -1.12
CA HIS A 155 -9.52 -2.53 0.06
C HIS A 155 -10.21 -1.74 1.16
N SER A 156 -9.56 -0.70 1.68
CA SER A 156 -10.10 -0.02 2.87
C SER A 156 -9.48 1.35 3.13
N LYS A 157 -10.30 2.26 3.69
CA LYS A 157 -9.87 3.60 4.08
C LYS A 157 -8.70 3.62 5.07
N GLU A 158 -8.55 2.56 5.88
CA GLU A 158 -7.46 2.45 6.85
C GLU A 158 -6.09 2.46 6.16
N TRP A 159 -5.94 1.77 5.03
CA TRP A 159 -4.71 1.78 4.25
C TRP A 159 -4.47 3.15 3.59
N LEU A 160 -5.55 3.82 3.15
CA LEU A 160 -5.46 5.18 2.61
C LEU A 160 -4.88 6.15 3.65
N TYR A 161 -5.38 6.11 4.88
CA TYR A 161 -4.85 6.93 5.97
C TYR A 161 -3.40 6.58 6.32
N GLY A 162 -3.03 5.29 6.28
CA GLY A 162 -1.65 4.85 6.43
C GLY A 162 -0.73 5.47 5.37
N GLY A 163 -1.13 5.40 4.09
CA GLY A 163 -0.36 5.98 2.98
C GLY A 163 -0.23 7.50 3.07
N ILE A 164 -1.31 8.21 3.39
CA ILE A 164 -1.30 9.67 3.59
C ILE A 164 -0.39 10.05 4.78
N GLY A 165 -0.46 9.30 5.88
CA GLY A 165 0.38 9.52 7.06
C GLY A 165 1.87 9.40 6.73
N ILE A 166 2.26 8.34 6.01
CA ILE A 166 3.64 8.15 5.55
C ILE A 166 4.09 9.32 4.66
N PHE A 167 3.25 9.73 3.71
CA PHE A 167 3.57 10.84 2.81
C PHE A 167 3.78 12.17 3.56
N ALA A 168 2.87 12.50 4.47
CA ALA A 168 2.92 13.73 5.24
C ALA A 168 4.19 13.78 6.10
N VAL A 169 4.51 12.68 6.81
CA VAL A 169 5.72 12.62 7.61
C VAL A 169 6.96 12.70 6.74
N MET A 170 7.01 11.97 5.62
CA MET A 170 8.13 12.03 4.69
C MET A 170 8.41 13.46 4.23
N ALA A 171 7.39 14.19 3.80
CA ALA A 171 7.52 15.59 3.37
C ALA A 171 8.03 16.50 4.51
N LEU A 172 7.54 16.30 5.74
CA LEU A 172 7.99 17.06 6.91
C LEU A 172 9.43 16.73 7.31
N THR A 173 9.85 15.48 7.15
CA THR A 173 11.17 14.99 7.59
C THR A 173 12.30 15.22 6.58
N TYR A 174 11.98 15.60 5.35
CA TYR A 174 12.96 15.76 4.27
C TYR A 174 14.08 16.75 4.62
N PHE A 175 13.77 17.78 5.42
CA PHE A 175 14.73 18.82 5.82
C PHE A 175 15.38 18.57 7.19
N LEU A 176 15.07 17.46 7.87
CA LEU A 176 15.55 17.18 9.23
C LEU A 176 16.91 16.46 9.27
N GLY A 177 17.55 16.24 8.12
CA GLY A 177 18.84 15.54 8.05
C GLY A 177 18.74 14.12 8.62
N ASN A 178 19.75 13.71 9.41
CA ASN A 178 19.86 12.32 9.88
C ASN A 178 18.67 11.86 10.76
N ILE A 179 18.09 12.74 11.59
CA ILE A 179 16.95 12.33 12.42
C ILE A 179 15.71 11.98 11.58
N GLY A 180 15.66 12.48 10.33
CA GLY A 180 14.62 12.15 9.36
C GLY A 180 14.50 10.65 9.09
N TYR A 181 15.61 9.90 9.09
CA TYR A 181 15.55 8.43 8.92
C TYR A 181 14.79 7.75 10.06
N LEU A 182 15.07 8.13 11.31
CA LEU A 182 14.39 7.53 12.46
C LEU A 182 12.88 7.84 12.44
N ILE A 183 12.53 9.10 12.16
CA ILE A 183 11.12 9.53 12.08
C ILE A 183 10.40 8.83 10.92
N LEU A 184 11.06 8.66 9.76
CA LEU A 184 10.52 7.89 8.64
C LEU A 184 10.26 6.43 9.00
N GLY A 185 11.20 5.78 9.70
CA GLY A 185 11.00 4.42 10.20
C GLY A 185 9.76 4.32 11.09
N LEU A 186 9.62 5.27 12.03
CA LEU A 186 8.47 5.38 12.92
C LEU A 186 7.18 5.85 12.22
N ALA A 187 7.23 6.32 10.99
CA ALA A 187 6.05 6.59 10.18
C ALA A 187 5.63 5.37 9.37
N ILE A 188 6.58 4.74 8.67
CA ILE A 188 6.33 3.58 7.81
C ILE A 188 5.88 2.38 8.62
N GLY A 189 6.53 2.10 9.76
CA GLY A 189 6.19 0.96 10.61
C GLY A 189 4.74 0.99 11.07
N PRO A 190 4.33 1.97 11.89
CA PRO A 190 2.93 2.17 12.29
C PRO A 190 1.98 2.39 11.11
N GLY A 191 2.41 3.08 10.06
CA GLY A 191 1.64 3.29 8.83
C GLY A 191 1.26 2.00 8.10
N LEU A 192 2.05 0.94 8.26
CA LEU A 192 1.75 -0.41 7.78
C LEU A 192 1.03 -1.26 8.83
N ILE A 193 1.48 -1.23 10.09
CA ILE A 193 1.02 -2.11 11.17
C ILE A 193 -0.40 -1.75 11.63
N ILE A 194 -0.69 -0.46 11.85
CA ILE A 194 -1.97 0.00 12.42
C ILE A 194 -3.13 -0.33 11.47
N PRO A 195 -3.08 0.03 10.18
CA PRO A 195 -4.13 -0.36 9.24
C PRO A 195 -4.30 -1.88 9.17
N ALA A 196 -3.21 -2.65 9.19
CA ALA A 196 -3.28 -4.11 9.15
C ALA A 196 -4.06 -4.68 10.36
N ILE A 197 -3.79 -4.19 11.57
CA ILE A 197 -4.49 -4.62 12.79
C ILE A 197 -5.97 -4.22 12.74
N ILE A 198 -6.28 -2.98 12.34
CA ILE A 198 -7.67 -2.50 12.28
C ILE A 198 -8.47 -3.31 11.25
N VAL A 199 -7.90 -3.55 10.08
CA VAL A 199 -8.55 -4.33 9.02
C VAL A 199 -8.77 -5.78 9.48
N GLN A 200 -7.81 -6.41 10.17
CA GLN A 200 -8.01 -7.75 10.74
C GLN A 200 -9.17 -7.77 11.73
N ARG A 201 -9.22 -6.78 12.62
CA ARG A 201 -10.25 -6.68 13.65
C ARG A 201 -11.62 -6.51 13.03
N ASN A 202 -11.73 -5.68 12.00
CA ASN A 202 -12.99 -5.46 11.29
C ASN A 202 -13.44 -6.72 10.54
N TYR A 203 -12.50 -7.45 9.91
CA TYR A 203 -12.78 -8.73 9.26
C TYR A 203 -13.30 -9.78 10.25
N ASN A 204 -12.62 -9.99 11.39
CA ASN A 204 -13.06 -10.95 12.41
C ASN A 204 -14.45 -10.64 12.98
N LYS A 205 -14.75 -9.35 13.22
CA LYS A 205 -16.10 -8.93 13.68
C LYS A 205 -17.18 -9.25 12.65
N GLN A 206 -16.85 -9.14 11.36
CA GLN A 206 -17.78 -9.45 10.28
C GLN A 206 -18.00 -10.95 10.10
N GLU A 207 -16.95 -11.78 10.24
CA GLU A 207 -17.11 -13.24 10.22
C GLU A 207 -18.02 -13.72 11.37
N GLN A 208 -17.80 -13.22 12.59
CA GLN A 208 -18.62 -13.56 13.76
C GLN A 208 -20.10 -13.15 13.60
N GLY A 209 -20.37 -12.02 12.94
CA GLY A 209 -21.74 -11.58 12.67
C GLY A 209 -22.46 -12.40 11.60
N ASN A 210 -21.72 -12.98 10.64
CA ASN A 210 -22.30 -13.83 9.60
C ASN A 210 -22.57 -15.26 10.10
N GLU A 211 -21.80 -15.77 11.06
CA GLU A 211 -22.05 -17.09 11.67
C GLU A 211 -23.28 -17.09 12.60
N GLN A 212 -23.76 -15.91 13.01
CA GLN A 212 -24.93 -15.73 13.90
C GLN A 212 -26.22 -15.35 13.16
N SER A 213 -26.19 -15.15 11.84
CA SER A 213 -27.34 -14.82 10.98
C SER A 213 -27.78 -16.00 10.13
#